data_AF-A0A151RW65-F1
#
_entry.id   AF-A0A151RW65-F1
#
_cell.length_a   1.000
_cell.length_b   1.000
_cell.length_c   1.000
_cell.angle_alpha   90.00
_cell.angle_beta   90.00
_cell.angle_gamma   90.00
#
_symmetry.space_group_name_H-M   'P 1'
#
loop_
_entity.id
_entity.type
_entity.pdbx_description
1 polymer ?
#
loop_
_entity_poly.entity_id
_entity_poly.type
_entity_poly.pdbx_seq_one_letter_code
_entity_poly.pdbx_strand_id
1 'polypeptide(L)'
;MLTFNVRGLGGKIKRRYIMKLVGDEDIDLLCVQETKREDISNWVCHAMWGGMDCEWKSTPTINMGGSLLSIWKKDKFELISHFRGFAYLGLDGVWKENGERVVIINVYAPCNRA
;
A
#
# COMPACT_ATOMS: atom_id res chain seq x y z
N MET A 1 1.94 8.89 -7.61
CA MET A 1 1.21 7.86 -6.81
C MET A 1 0.75 6.74 -7.73
N LEU A 2 0.92 5.48 -7.32
CA LEU A 2 0.50 4.31 -8.08
C LEU A 2 -0.49 3.46 -7.28
N THR A 3 -1.49 2.89 -7.95
CA THR A 3 -2.40 1.88 -7.39
C THR A 3 -2.34 0.60 -8.20
N PHE A 4 -2.24 -0.55 -7.54
CA PHE A 4 -2.06 -1.84 -8.21
C PHE A 4 -2.74 -3.00 -7.49
N ASN A 5 -3.75 -3.58 -8.13
CA ASN A 5 -4.38 -4.81 -7.66
C ASN A 5 -3.53 -6.03 -8.09
N VAL A 6 -2.90 -6.68 -7.12
CA VAL A 6 -1.92 -7.76 -7.37
C VAL A 6 -2.53 -9.16 -7.44
N ARG A 7 -3.77 -9.33 -6.95
CA ARG A 7 -4.45 -10.64 -6.81
C ARG A 7 -3.57 -11.70 -6.11
N GLY A 8 -2.82 -11.28 -5.09
CA GLY A 8 -1.95 -12.10 -4.26
C GLY A 8 -0.46 -11.78 -4.37
N LEU A 9 0.20 -11.61 -3.21
CA LEU A 9 1.63 -11.29 -3.05
C LEU A 9 2.56 -12.50 -2.81
N GLY A 10 2.08 -13.74 -2.95
CA GLY A 10 2.87 -14.94 -2.66
C GLY A 10 4.09 -15.14 -3.57
N GLY A 11 4.01 -14.69 -4.83
CA GLY A 11 5.07 -14.89 -5.82
C GLY A 11 6.25 -13.93 -5.69
N LYS A 12 7.49 -14.44 -5.74
CA LYS A 12 8.72 -13.62 -5.81
C LYS A 12 8.76 -12.74 -7.07
N ILE A 13 8.31 -13.26 -8.22
CA ILE A 13 8.32 -12.56 -9.51
C ILE A 13 7.46 -11.30 -9.45
N LYS A 14 6.23 -11.39 -8.92
CA LYS A 14 5.32 -10.25 -8.77
C LYS A 14 5.93 -9.13 -7.93
N ARG A 15 6.55 -9.49 -6.80
CA ARG A 15 7.21 -8.50 -5.92
C ARG A 15 8.37 -7.80 -6.63
N ARG A 16 9.17 -8.53 -7.41
CA ARG A 16 10.24 -7.95 -8.23
C ARG A 16 9.72 -7.03 -9.33
N TYR A 17 8.57 -7.37 -9.93
CA TYR A 17 7.92 -6.50 -10.90
C TYR A 17 7.44 -5.19 -10.26
N ILE A 18 6.79 -5.26 -9.09
CA ILE A 18 6.38 -4.08 -8.33
C ILE A 18 7.59 -3.22 -7.95
N MET A 19 8.67 -3.84 -7.44
CA MET A 19 9.90 -3.14 -7.11
C MET A 19 10.51 -2.41 -8.31
N LYS A 20 10.55 -3.06 -9.47
CA LYS A 20 11.01 -2.42 -10.70
C LYS A 20 10.11 -1.24 -11.08
N LEU A 21 8.80 -1.41 -11.01
CA LEU A 21 7.83 -0.36 -11.31
C LEU A 21 7.93 0.84 -10.35
N VAL A 22 8.15 0.58 -9.06
CA VAL A 22 8.35 1.62 -8.04
C VAL A 22 9.61 2.45 -8.34
N GLY A 23 10.71 1.79 -8.71
CA GLY A 23 11.97 2.46 -9.03
C GLY A 23 11.96 3.17 -10.38
N ASP A 24 11.47 2.51 -11.43
CA ASP A 24 11.48 3.04 -12.80
C ASP A 24 10.58 4.29 -12.95
N GLU A 25 9.45 4.33 -12.22
CA GLU A 25 8.48 5.43 -12.27
C GLU A 25 8.61 6.44 -11.11
N ASP A 26 9.68 6.32 -10.31
CA ASP A 26 9.95 7.18 -9.13
C ASP A 26 8.73 7.35 -8.18
N ILE A 27 8.10 6.23 -7.82
CA ILE A 27 6.82 6.26 -7.08
C ILE A 27 7.01 6.72 -5.64
N ASP A 28 6.35 7.82 -5.26
CA ASP A 28 6.36 8.33 -3.88
C ASP A 28 5.40 7.59 -2.93
N LEU A 29 4.30 7.04 -3.48
CA LEU A 29 3.28 6.31 -2.73
C LEU A 29 2.62 5.23 -3.60
N LEU A 30 2.58 4.02 -3.06
CA LEU A 30 2.05 2.82 -3.66
C LEU A 30 0.85 2.29 -2.84
N CYS A 31 -0.28 2.11 -3.50
CA CYS A 31 -1.44 1.41 -2.96
C CYS A 31 -1.59 0.04 -3.63
N VAL A 32 -1.71 -1.02 -2.83
CA VAL A 32 -1.85 -2.40 -3.29
C VAL A 32 -3.15 -2.99 -2.76
N GLN A 33 -3.90 -3.67 -3.64
CA GLN A 33 -5.14 -4.38 -3.29
C GLN A 33 -5.01 -5.89 -3.51
N GLU A 34 -5.87 -6.66 -2.83
CA GLU A 34 -5.87 -8.13 -2.85
C GLU A 34 -4.51 -8.74 -2.52
N THR A 35 -3.86 -8.33 -1.43
CA THR A 35 -2.54 -8.90 -1.10
C THR A 35 -2.60 -10.40 -0.78
N LYS A 36 -3.76 -10.91 -0.36
CA LYS A 36 -4.04 -12.32 0.01
C LYS A 36 -3.02 -12.86 1.01
N ARG A 37 -2.58 -12.00 1.94
CA ARG A 37 -1.73 -12.37 3.07
C ARG A 37 -2.36 -11.87 4.35
N GLU A 38 -2.41 -12.73 5.36
CA GLU A 38 -2.86 -12.38 6.71
C GLU A 38 -1.89 -11.40 7.35
N ASP A 39 -0.60 -11.74 7.32
CA ASP A 39 0.48 -10.90 7.83
C ASP A 39 1.41 -10.42 6.72
N ILE A 40 1.61 -9.10 6.69
CA ILE A 40 2.61 -8.44 5.85
C ILE A 40 3.76 -8.03 6.77
N SER A 41 4.96 -8.54 6.51
CA SER A 41 6.15 -8.19 7.28
C SER A 41 6.92 -7.04 6.64
N ASN A 42 7.75 -6.34 7.43
CA ASN A 42 8.67 -5.31 6.93
C ASN A 42 9.51 -5.82 5.75
N TRP A 43 9.99 -7.07 5.82
CA TRP A 43 10.77 -7.68 4.74
C TRP A 43 9.98 -7.74 3.42
N VAL A 44 8.68 -8.05 3.45
CA VAL A 44 7.84 -8.07 2.25
C VAL A 44 7.70 -6.67 1.67
N CYS A 45 7.45 -5.66 2.52
CA CYS A 45 7.33 -4.27 2.08
C CYS A 45 8.64 -3.77 1.47
N HIS A 46 9.78 -3.97 2.14
CA HIS A 46 11.09 -3.55 1.63
C HIS A 46 11.46 -4.27 0.32
N ALA A 47 11.09 -5.54 0.17
CA ALA A 47 11.32 -6.28 -1.07
C ALA A 47 10.44 -5.78 -2.25
N MET A 48 9.27 -5.20 -1.97
CA MET A 48 8.44 -4.57 -3.00
C MET A 48 8.81 -3.12 -3.24
N TRP A 49 9.34 -2.44 -2.24
CA TRP A 49 9.77 -1.05 -2.34
C TRP A 49 11.12 -0.92 -3.04
N GLY A 50 12.04 -1.86 -2.78
CA GLY A 50 13.43 -1.79 -3.23
C GLY A 50 14.38 -1.14 -2.23
N GLY A 51 13.92 -0.85 -1.00
CA GLY A 51 14.69 -0.16 0.02
C GLY A 51 14.01 -0.10 1.39
N MET A 52 14.71 0.49 2.38
CA MET A 52 14.24 0.70 3.75
C MET A 52 13.73 2.14 4.02
N ASP A 53 13.81 2.99 3.00
CA ASP A 53 13.39 4.39 2.91
C ASP A 53 11.87 4.56 2.78
N CYS A 54 11.11 3.55 3.21
CA CYS A 54 9.65 3.55 3.17
C CYS A 54 9.00 3.25 4.52
N GLU A 55 7.76 3.69 4.65
CA GLU A 55 6.83 3.28 5.70
C GLU A 55 5.57 2.69 5.07
N TRP A 56 4.77 1.98 5.87
CA TRP A 56 3.63 1.26 5.35
C TRP A 56 2.53 1.03 6.39
N LYS A 57 1.30 0.79 5.90
CA LYS A 57 0.17 0.26 6.67
C LYS A 57 -0.57 -0.78 5.87
N SER A 58 -1.18 -1.73 6.56
CA SER A 58 -2.04 -2.74 5.95
C SER A 58 -3.34 -2.95 6.73
N THR A 59 -4.33 -3.51 6.06
CA THR A 59 -5.49 -4.11 6.71
C THR A 59 -5.26 -5.60 6.94
N PRO A 60 -5.68 -6.15 8.09
CA PRO A 60 -5.68 -7.60 8.29
C PRO A 60 -6.63 -8.23 7.28
N THR A 61 -6.34 -9.47 6.88
CA THR A 61 -7.28 -10.24 6.07
C THR A 61 -8.44 -10.67 6.96
N ILE A 62 -9.64 -10.12 6.74
CA ILE A 62 -10.87 -10.55 7.42
C ILE A 62 -11.82 -11.07 6.34
N ASN A 63 -12.05 -12.38 6.32
CA ASN A 63 -13.11 -13.08 5.56
C ASN A 63 -13.42 -12.50 4.17
N MET A 64 -12.72 -12.98 3.14
CA MET A 64 -12.88 -12.59 1.73
C MET A 64 -12.68 -11.10 1.37
N GLY A 65 -12.65 -10.19 2.36
CA GLY A 65 -12.28 -8.79 2.20
C GLY A 65 -10.79 -8.71 1.87
N GLY A 66 -10.48 -8.34 0.63
CA GLY A 66 -9.11 -8.28 0.13
C GLY A 66 -8.25 -7.40 1.05
N SER A 67 -7.16 -7.97 1.56
CA SER A 67 -6.18 -7.21 2.35
C SER A 67 -5.56 -6.10 1.50
N LEU A 68 -5.52 -4.91 2.07
CA LEU A 68 -5.00 -3.69 1.49
C LEU A 68 -3.64 -3.38 2.09
N LEU A 69 -2.76 -2.79 1.29
CA LEU A 69 -1.45 -2.32 1.72
C LEU A 69 -1.19 -0.97 1.07
N SER A 70 -0.68 -0.03 1.85
CA SER A 70 -0.13 1.22 1.32
C SER A 70 1.30 1.37 1.81
N ILE A 71 2.22 1.72 0.91
CA ILE A 71 3.65 1.97 1.17
C ILE A 71 3.97 3.36 0.63
N TRP A 72 4.78 4.15 1.33
CA TRP A 72 5.19 5.50 0.91
C TRP A 72 6.63 5.81 1.28
N LYS A 73 7.25 6.78 0.58
CA LYS A 73 8.58 7.30 0.94
C LYS A 73 8.50 8.15 2.21
N LYS A 74 9.44 7.92 3.13
CA LYS A 74 9.55 8.65 4.41
C LYS A 74 9.80 10.14 4.25
N ASP A 75 10.46 10.55 3.18
CA ASP A 75 10.81 11.94 2.89
C ASP A 75 9.71 12.71 2.13
N LYS A 76 8.70 12.01 1.60
CA LYS A 76 7.57 12.61 0.89
C LYS A 76 6.30 12.76 1.73
N PHE A 77 6.02 11.79 2.59
CA PHE A 77 4.76 11.77 3.35
C PHE A 77 5.02 11.47 4.83
N GLU A 78 4.46 12.32 5.69
CA GLU A 78 4.44 12.14 7.14
C GLU A 78 3.08 11.64 7.59
N LEU A 79 3.02 10.42 8.13
CA LEU A 79 1.77 9.87 8.64
C LEU A 79 1.42 10.50 10.01
N ILE A 80 0.26 11.16 10.10
CA ILE A 80 -0.31 11.61 11.38
C ILE A 80 -1.14 10.48 12.00
N SER A 81 -2.07 9.93 11.22
CA SER A 81 -2.97 8.87 11.66
C SER A 81 -3.39 7.97 10.52
N HIS A 82 -3.96 6.82 10.83
CA HIS A 82 -4.54 5.93 9.83
C HIS A 82 -5.84 5.33 10.35
N PHE A 83 -6.74 5.01 9.44
CA PHE A 83 -8.02 4.39 9.74
C PHE A 83 -8.31 3.30 8.71
N ARG A 84 -9.07 2.28 9.12
CA ARG A 84 -9.35 1.12 8.27
C ARG A 84 -10.77 0.63 8.48
N GLY A 85 -11.34 0.08 7.41
CA GLY A 85 -12.63 -0.59 7.43
C GLY A 85 -12.59 -1.85 6.56
N PHE A 86 -13.75 -2.40 6.26
CA PHE A 86 -13.87 -3.65 5.50
C PHE A 86 -13.23 -3.59 4.11
N ALA A 87 -13.32 -2.45 3.44
CA ALA A 87 -12.94 -2.27 2.03
C ALA A 87 -11.98 -1.10 1.81
N TYR A 88 -11.43 -0.50 2.87
CA TYR A 88 -10.55 0.66 2.74
C TYR A 88 -9.47 0.75 3.81
N LEU A 89 -8.38 1.42 3.43
CA LEU A 89 -7.27 1.85 4.28
C LEU A 89 -7.01 3.34 4.00
N GLY A 90 -7.31 4.19 4.98
CA GLY A 90 -7.05 5.63 4.94
C GLY A 90 -5.76 5.99 5.67
N LEU A 91 -4.95 6.84 5.04
CA LEU A 91 -3.77 7.49 5.60
C LEU A 91 -4.05 8.98 5.70
N ASP A 92 -3.99 9.54 6.89
CA ASP A 92 -4.09 10.98 7.15
C ASP A 92 -2.71 11.49 7.55
N GLY A 93 -2.21 12.48 6.83
CA GLY A 93 -0.83 12.93 7.01
C GLY A 93 -0.53 14.21 6.26
N VAL A 94 0.75 14.58 6.25
CA VAL A 94 1.25 15.79 5.60
C VAL A 94 2.12 15.40 4.42
N TRP A 95 1.84 15.98 3.25
CA TRP A 95 2.75 15.92 2.12
C TRP A 95 3.88 16.91 2.35
N LYS A 96 5.11 16.41 2.51
CA LYS A 96 6.25 17.21 3.01
C LYS A 96 6.72 18.30 2.06
N GLU A 97 6.49 18.13 0.76
CA GLU A 97 6.94 19.06 -0.27
C GLU A 97 6.29 20.44 -0.15
N ASN A 98 5.00 20.49 0.18
CA ASN A 98 4.23 21.73 0.31
C ASN A 98 3.65 21.95 1.71
N GLY A 99 3.82 20.99 2.63
CA GLY A 99 3.30 21.05 3.99
C GLY A 99 1.78 20.88 4.07
N GLU A 100 1.12 20.43 2.99
CA GLU A 100 -0.33 20.28 2.96
C GLU A 100 -0.77 18.99 3.66
N ARG A 101 -1.84 19.09 4.46
CA ARG A 101 -2.49 17.92 5.03
C ARG A 101 -3.33 17.24 3.96
N VAL A 102 -3.08 15.95 3.74
CA VAL A 102 -3.76 15.13 2.74
C VAL A 102 -4.28 13.84 3.36
N VAL A 103 -5.40 13.36 2.84
CA VAL A 103 -5.96 12.05 3.19
C VAL A 103 -5.96 11.16 1.94
N ILE A 104 -5.25 10.03 2.02
CA ILE A 104 -5.11 9.08 0.93
C ILE A 104 -5.83 7.80 1.31
N ILE A 105 -6.80 7.40 0.49
CA ILE A 105 -7.66 6.24 0.78
C ILE A 105 -7.44 5.17 -0.29
N ASN A 106 -6.82 4.07 0.11
CA ASN A 106 -6.74 2.85 -0.68
C ASN A 106 -8.05 2.08 -0.51
N VAL A 107 -8.79 1.85 -1.60
CA VAL A 107 -10.12 1.22 -1.58
C VAL A 107 -10.12 -0.04 -2.46
N TYR A 108 -10.76 -1.09 -1.97
CA TYR A 108 -11.12 -2.27 -2.75
C TYR A 108 -12.53 -2.73 -2.40
N ALA A 109 -13.49 -2.34 -3.23
CA ALA A 109 -14.88 -2.73 -3.05
C ALA A 109 -15.09 -4.21 -3.43
N PRO A 110 -15.82 -5.00 -2.62
CA PRO A 110 -16.19 -6.36 -3.00
C PRO A 110 -17.03 -6.34 -4.27
N CYS A 111 -16.72 -7.24 -5.21
CA CYS A 111 -17.55 -7.45 -6.39
C CYS A 111 -18.74 -8.33 -6.00
N ASN A 112 -19.80 -7.71 -5.46
CA ASN A 112 -21.09 -8.36 -5.38
C ASN A 112 -21.69 -8.35 -6.78
N ARG A 113 -21.76 -9.52 -7.43
CA ARG A 113 -22.77 -9.73 -8.46
C ARG A 113 -24.10 -9.85 -7.70
N ALA A 114 -24.89 -8.79 -7.73
CA ALA A 114 -26.31 -8.88 -7.41
C ALA A 114 -27.00 -9.87 -8.36
#